data_AF-A0A2M9JU79-F1
#
_entry.id   AF-A0A2M9JU79-F1
#
_cell.length_a   1.000
_cell.length_b   1.000
_cell.length_c   1.000
_cell.angle_alpha   90.00
_cell.angle_beta   90.00
_cell.angle_gamma   90.00
#
_symmetry.space_group_name_H-M   'P 1'
#
loop_
_entity.id
_entity.type
_entity.pdbx_description
1 polymer ?
#
loop_
_entity_poly.entity_id
_entity_poly.type
_entity_poly.pdbx_seq_one_letter_code
_entity_poly.pdbx_strand_id
1 'polypeptide(L)'
;MDRLLERPSGQGLVVVPLVLIVVITLVDVHSPTDVHLGPLLVIAPALTASIAGPRLTALVGLLAVGAQILIGALHGGLGTANHISQIIAITLLSALIVIFCRAGERRRHELNRVRSVSEAAQRVLLRPPPRRVGPLRVAWLYLAAGDEAKIGGDLFAVARAAHPSTRALIGDVRGKGLASIGEASVVLGAFREGAHRYALLPDLVAAMDDSVARNLEEVADTEHDAGEHFVTALVLDIPDDGPHAEMVTCGHPPPLLVREHQVTELAPRQSAPPLGMGELSVLPLRSDRFAFTAGDFLVLYTDGVIEARSPTGAFYPLAERVASFPSLPAGGPDSLLNHIHRDLLAHTGGQLNDDIALLVIERVPTRHLLRPLLNGRPMADHAADAYPDGAPPSRAHGRGI
;
A
#
# COMPACT_ATOMS: atom_id res chain seq x y z
N MET A 1 6.06 8.65 -21.20
CA MET A 1 7.28 9.30 -21.73
C MET A 1 8.43 8.62 -21.02
N ASP A 2 8.76 7.42 -21.51
CA ASP A 2 9.74 6.50 -20.90
C ASP A 2 11.11 6.80 -21.47
N ARG A 3 11.92 7.49 -20.69
CA ARG A 3 13.40 7.55 -20.72
C ARG A 3 13.79 8.77 -19.90
N LEU A 4 14.57 8.52 -18.84
CA LEU A 4 15.52 9.41 -18.15
C LEU A 4 15.54 9.14 -16.64
N LEU A 5 15.85 7.91 -16.26
CA LEU A 5 16.63 7.60 -15.08
C LEU A 5 17.46 6.35 -15.41
N GLU A 6 18.42 6.50 -16.31
CA GLU A 6 19.55 5.57 -16.36
C GLU A 6 20.26 5.67 -15.02
N ARG A 7 19.89 4.79 -14.08
CA ARG A 7 20.77 4.45 -12.95
C ARG A 7 22.12 4.08 -13.57
N PRO A 8 23.25 4.66 -13.12
CA PRO A 8 24.54 4.26 -13.63
C PRO A 8 24.65 2.75 -13.46
N SER A 9 24.78 2.05 -14.58
CA SER A 9 24.99 0.61 -14.64
C SER A 9 26.06 0.25 -13.62
N GLY A 10 25.74 -0.60 -12.65
CA GLY A 10 26.56 -0.92 -11.47
C GLY A 10 28.00 -1.42 -11.76
N GLN A 11 28.37 -1.53 -13.03
CA GLN A 11 29.74 -1.79 -13.49
C GLN A 11 30.71 -0.63 -13.20
N GLY A 12 30.26 0.63 -13.27
CA GLY A 12 31.15 1.80 -13.02
C GLY A 12 31.63 1.89 -11.57
N LEU A 13 30.83 1.42 -10.62
CA LEU A 13 31.14 1.49 -9.18
C LEU A 13 32.16 0.42 -8.75
N VAL A 14 32.24 -0.71 -9.48
CA VAL A 14 33.16 -1.83 -9.20
C VAL A 14 34.58 -1.53 -9.65
N VAL A 15 34.77 -0.55 -10.54
CA VAL A 15 36.11 -0.12 -10.99
C VAL A 15 36.91 0.48 -9.84
N VAL A 16 36.25 1.15 -8.89
CA VAL A 16 36.92 1.85 -7.77
C VAL A 16 37.70 0.88 -6.86
N PRO A 17 37.11 -0.23 -6.34
CA PRO A 17 37.88 -1.25 -5.60
C PRO A 17 39.06 -1.84 -6.37
N LEU A 18 38.89 -2.07 -7.68
CA LEU A 18 39.94 -2.66 -8.50
C LEU A 18 41.11 -1.70 -8.71
N VAL A 19 40.82 -0.44 -9.00
CA VAL A 19 41.84 0.62 -9.09
C VAL A 19 42.55 0.79 -7.76
N LEU A 20 41.83 0.71 -6.63
CA LEU A 20 42.43 0.79 -5.30
C LEU A 20 43.44 -0.33 -5.05
N ILE A 21 43.11 -1.58 -5.43
CA ILE A 21 44.05 -2.71 -5.34
C ILE A 21 45.31 -2.41 -6.15
N VAL A 22 45.16 -2.01 -7.42
CA VAL A 22 46.29 -1.71 -8.31
C VAL A 22 47.18 -0.60 -7.76
N VAL A 23 46.58 0.49 -7.28
CA VAL A 23 47.32 1.63 -6.71
C VAL A 23 48.07 1.22 -5.45
N ILE A 24 47.40 0.53 -4.50
CA ILE A 24 48.06 0.07 -3.27
C ILE A 24 49.21 -0.87 -3.61
N THR A 25 49.03 -1.83 -4.52
CA THR A 25 50.09 -2.73 -4.96
C THR A 25 51.26 -1.98 -5.59
N LEU A 26 50.99 -1.03 -6.48
CA LEU A 26 52.05 -0.28 -7.16
C LEU A 26 52.85 0.57 -6.17
N VAL A 27 52.17 1.28 -5.25
CA VAL A 27 52.82 2.12 -4.24
C VAL A 27 53.62 1.28 -3.27
N ASP A 28 53.11 0.13 -2.81
CA ASP A 28 53.82 -0.75 -1.89
C ASP A 28 55.09 -1.33 -2.54
N VAL A 29 55.01 -1.75 -3.81
CA VAL A 29 56.17 -2.28 -4.56
C VAL A 29 57.29 -1.25 -4.77
N HIS A 30 56.96 0.05 -4.84
CA HIS A 30 57.95 1.13 -4.99
C HIS A 30 58.36 1.75 -3.65
N SER A 31 57.74 1.34 -2.54
CA SER A 31 58.07 1.84 -1.22
C SER A 31 59.30 1.13 -0.65
N PRO A 32 60.09 1.78 0.21
CA PRO A 32 61.22 1.12 0.84
C PRO A 32 60.74 0.00 1.78
N THR A 33 61.59 -1.00 2.03
CA THR A 33 61.23 -2.28 2.70
C THR A 33 60.73 -2.15 4.14
N ASP A 34 60.82 -0.97 4.75
CA ASP A 34 60.34 -0.63 6.09
C ASP A 34 58.90 -0.08 6.10
N VAL A 35 58.34 0.25 4.93
CA VAL A 35 56.95 0.70 4.76
C VAL A 35 56.12 -0.44 4.17
N HIS A 36 55.04 -0.82 4.83
CA HIS A 36 54.15 -1.89 4.38
C HIS A 36 52.71 -1.40 4.25
N LEU A 37 52.23 -1.27 3.02
CA LEU A 37 50.87 -0.82 2.71
C LEU A 37 49.91 -1.99 2.42
N GLY A 38 50.43 -3.20 2.28
CA GLY A 38 49.68 -4.44 2.12
C GLY A 38 48.39 -4.57 2.93
N PRO A 39 48.38 -4.29 4.26
CA PRO A 39 47.17 -4.33 5.07
C PRO A 39 46.00 -3.46 4.57
N LEU A 40 46.27 -2.38 3.82
CA LEU A 40 45.23 -1.49 3.27
C LEU A 40 44.43 -2.14 2.14
N LEU A 41 44.92 -3.24 1.53
CA LEU A 41 44.21 -3.96 0.46
C LEU A 41 42.83 -4.45 0.89
N VAL A 42 42.57 -4.58 2.20
CA VAL A 42 41.27 -4.99 2.73
C VAL A 42 40.16 -3.94 2.55
N ILE A 43 40.52 -2.69 2.26
CA ILE A 43 39.55 -1.62 1.96
C ILE A 43 38.78 -1.97 0.68
N ALA A 44 39.40 -2.64 -0.29
CA ALA A 44 38.76 -3.00 -1.55
C ALA A 44 37.57 -3.98 -1.39
N PRO A 45 37.69 -5.13 -0.69
CA PRO A 45 36.54 -5.99 -0.42
C PRO A 45 35.51 -5.30 0.50
N ALA A 46 35.93 -4.46 1.45
CA ALA A 46 35.01 -3.71 2.29
C ALA A 46 34.13 -2.73 1.48
N LEU A 47 34.75 -1.96 0.57
CA LEU A 47 34.04 -1.07 -0.34
C LEU A 47 33.11 -1.88 -1.26
N THR A 48 33.60 -3.00 -1.80
CA THR A 48 32.82 -3.90 -2.66
C THR A 48 31.57 -4.44 -1.95
N ALA A 49 31.67 -4.80 -0.66
CA ALA A 49 30.53 -5.26 0.13
C ALA A 49 29.40 -4.23 0.26
N SER A 50 29.73 -2.93 0.21
CA SER A 50 28.75 -1.84 0.30
C SER A 50 28.03 -1.57 -1.02
N ILE A 51 28.63 -1.95 -2.14
CA ILE A 51 28.14 -1.63 -3.49
C ILE A 51 27.63 -2.84 -4.28
N ALA A 52 28.06 -4.04 -3.91
CA ALA A 52 27.83 -5.26 -4.67
C ALA A 52 27.54 -6.48 -3.78
N GLY A 53 27.09 -7.56 -4.42
CA GLY A 53 26.77 -8.81 -3.73
C GLY A 53 27.99 -9.63 -3.30
N PRO A 54 27.79 -10.64 -2.45
CA PRO A 54 28.87 -11.39 -1.79
C PRO A 54 29.77 -12.16 -2.76
N ARG A 55 29.26 -12.54 -3.95
CA ARG A 55 30.07 -13.18 -4.99
C ARG A 55 31.17 -12.26 -5.50
N LEU A 56 30.84 -10.99 -5.74
CA LEU A 56 31.81 -10.01 -6.24
C LEU A 56 32.78 -9.59 -5.13
N THR A 57 32.28 -9.40 -3.92
CA THR A 57 33.11 -9.14 -2.73
C THR A 57 34.12 -10.27 -2.49
N ALA A 58 33.72 -11.53 -2.67
CA ALA A 58 34.64 -12.67 -2.58
C ALA A 58 35.72 -12.63 -3.65
N LEU A 59 35.37 -12.28 -4.90
CA LEU A 59 36.32 -12.12 -5.98
C LEU A 59 37.32 -11.00 -5.71
N VAL A 60 36.85 -9.83 -5.25
CA VAL A 60 37.74 -8.70 -4.89
C VAL A 60 38.61 -9.05 -3.68
N GLY A 61 38.09 -9.77 -2.69
CA GLY A 61 38.89 -10.29 -1.57
C GLY A 61 39.99 -11.25 -2.01
N LEU A 62 39.71 -12.14 -2.95
CA LEU A 62 40.74 -13.02 -3.54
C LEU A 62 41.80 -12.24 -4.30
N LEU A 63 41.42 -11.19 -5.04
CA LEU A 63 42.36 -10.30 -5.72
C LEU A 63 43.25 -9.53 -4.72
N ALA A 64 42.68 -9.05 -3.62
CA ALA A 64 43.43 -8.39 -2.55
C ALA A 64 44.45 -9.34 -1.90
N VAL A 65 44.08 -10.59 -1.64
CA VAL A 65 45.02 -11.62 -1.13
C VAL A 65 46.10 -11.93 -2.18
N GLY A 66 45.74 -12.06 -3.45
CA GLY A 66 46.70 -12.29 -4.54
C GLY A 66 47.71 -11.14 -4.70
N ALA A 67 47.24 -9.89 -4.59
CA ALA A 67 48.10 -8.71 -4.57
C ALA A 67 49.07 -8.73 -3.38
N GLN A 68 48.62 -9.12 -2.19
CA GLN A 68 49.48 -9.26 -1.01
C GLN A 68 50.58 -10.32 -1.21
N ILE A 69 50.24 -11.45 -1.82
CA ILE A 69 51.20 -12.51 -2.14
C ILE A 69 52.24 -11.98 -3.16
N LEU A 70 51.82 -11.23 -4.16
CA LEU A 70 52.72 -10.64 -5.14
C LEU A 70 53.71 -9.65 -4.48
N ILE A 71 53.22 -8.77 -3.60
CA ILE A 71 54.06 -7.83 -2.84
C ILE A 71 55.13 -8.59 -2.04
N GLY A 72 54.73 -9.63 -1.29
CA GLY A 72 55.65 -10.42 -0.48
C GLY A 72 56.65 -11.23 -1.31
N ALA A 73 56.30 -11.64 -2.52
CA ALA A 73 57.22 -12.31 -3.45
C ALA A 73 58.28 -11.34 -4.00
N LEU A 74 57.90 -10.09 -4.31
CA LEU A 74 58.80 -9.07 -4.84
C LEU A 74 59.75 -8.49 -3.78
N HIS A 75 59.32 -8.38 -2.52
CA HIS A 75 60.14 -7.87 -1.40
C HIS A 75 61.07 -8.91 -0.76
N GLY A 76 61.27 -10.07 -1.39
CA GLY A 76 62.34 -11.00 -1.01
C GLY A 76 61.95 -12.12 -0.04
N GLY A 77 60.66 -12.42 0.15
CA GLY A 77 60.26 -13.72 0.70
C GLY A 77 58.89 -13.78 1.39
N LEU A 78 58.03 -14.65 0.87
CA LEU A 78 56.74 -15.03 1.49
C LEU A 78 56.87 -15.70 2.87
N GLY A 79 58.09 -16.13 3.24
CA GLY A 79 58.37 -16.83 4.49
C GLY A 79 58.66 -15.92 5.70
N THR A 80 58.65 -14.59 5.53
CA THR A 80 58.86 -13.67 6.66
C THR A 80 57.60 -13.61 7.53
N ALA A 81 57.78 -13.52 8.85
CA ALA A 81 56.66 -13.47 9.80
C ALA A 81 55.70 -12.31 9.53
N ASN A 82 56.20 -11.20 8.97
CA ASN A 82 55.40 -10.03 8.60
C ASN A 82 54.51 -10.28 7.37
N HIS A 83 55.03 -10.86 6.28
CA HIS A 83 54.17 -11.17 5.12
C HIS A 83 53.18 -12.28 5.45
N ILE A 84 53.58 -13.27 6.24
CA ILE A 84 52.68 -14.34 6.71
C ILE A 84 51.53 -13.75 7.54
N SER A 85 51.81 -12.87 8.51
CA SER A 85 50.78 -12.26 9.35
C SER A 85 49.81 -11.38 8.54
N GLN A 86 50.33 -10.63 7.55
CA GLN A 86 49.52 -9.79 6.67
C GLN A 86 48.62 -10.61 5.73
N ILE A 87 49.14 -11.69 5.12
CA ILE A 87 48.35 -12.59 4.27
C ILE A 87 47.22 -13.23 5.10
N ILE A 88 47.53 -13.72 6.30
CA ILE A 88 46.53 -14.30 7.22
C ILE A 88 45.47 -13.25 7.58
N ALA A 89 45.89 -12.04 7.97
CA ALA A 89 44.98 -10.97 8.37
C ALA A 89 44.03 -10.56 7.24
N ILE A 90 44.53 -10.32 6.02
CA ILE A 90 43.70 -9.93 4.86
C ILE A 90 42.76 -11.07 4.46
N THR A 91 43.22 -12.33 4.54
CA THR A 91 42.39 -13.50 4.24
C THR A 91 41.24 -13.62 5.25
N LEU A 92 41.53 -13.54 6.55
CA LEU A 92 40.52 -13.62 7.61
C LEU A 92 39.52 -12.47 7.53
N LEU A 93 40.00 -11.24 7.34
CA LEU A 93 39.14 -10.06 7.27
C LEU A 93 38.29 -10.06 5.99
N SER A 94 38.85 -10.46 4.85
CA SER A 94 38.08 -10.63 3.60
C SER A 94 37.01 -11.72 3.74
N ALA A 95 37.34 -12.86 4.36
CA ALA A 95 36.37 -13.91 4.63
C ALA A 95 35.23 -13.41 5.55
N LEU A 96 35.57 -12.66 6.60
CA LEU A 96 34.59 -12.06 7.51
C LEU A 96 33.67 -11.07 6.79
N ILE A 97 34.21 -10.20 5.94
CA ILE A 97 33.45 -9.25 5.12
C ILE A 97 32.47 -9.99 4.20
N VAL A 98 32.91 -11.08 3.55
CA VAL A 98 32.03 -11.90 2.69
C VAL A 98 30.92 -12.58 3.50
N ILE A 99 31.24 -13.10 4.69
CA ILE A 99 30.24 -13.70 5.59
C ILE A 99 29.19 -12.66 6.01
N PHE A 100 29.60 -11.47 6.44
CA PHE A 100 28.68 -10.39 6.80
C PHE A 100 27.83 -9.93 5.60
N CYS A 101 28.45 -9.76 4.43
CA CYS A 101 27.74 -9.39 3.20
C CYS A 101 26.69 -10.45 2.83
N ARG A 102 27.04 -11.74 2.92
CA ARG A 102 26.12 -12.86 2.67
C ARG A 102 25.00 -12.95 3.71
N ALA A 103 25.30 -12.74 4.98
CA ALA A 103 24.30 -12.71 6.05
C ALA A 103 23.33 -11.54 5.87
N GLY A 104 23.84 -10.35 5.52
CA GLY A 104 23.03 -9.18 5.20
C GLY A 104 22.13 -9.38 3.98
N GLU A 105 22.65 -9.98 2.90
CA GLU A 105 21.89 -10.28 1.69
C GLU A 105 20.78 -11.31 1.96
N ARG A 106 21.06 -12.36 2.74
CA ARG A 106 20.04 -13.33 3.18
C ARG A 106 18.93 -12.65 3.98
N ARG A 107 19.29 -11.80 4.94
CA ARG A 107 18.31 -11.07 5.76
C ARG A 107 17.45 -10.14 4.91
N ARG A 108 18.05 -9.44 3.94
CA ARG A 108 17.32 -8.61 2.95
C ARG A 108 16.38 -9.45 2.08
N HIS A 109 16.81 -10.62 1.61
CA HIS A 109 15.95 -11.49 0.82
C HIS A 109 14.77 -12.06 1.61
N GLU A 110 14.99 -12.44 2.86
CA GLU A 110 13.94 -12.91 3.75
C GLU A 110 12.92 -11.81 4.04
N LEU A 111 13.38 -10.59 4.35
CA LEU A 111 12.53 -9.42 4.52
C LEU A 111 11.72 -9.10 3.25
N ASN A 112 12.36 -9.13 2.07
CA ASN A 112 11.68 -8.90 0.80
C ASN A 112 10.66 -9.99 0.45
N ARG A 113 10.93 -11.26 0.81
CA ARG A 113 9.99 -12.35 0.58
C ARG A 113 8.77 -12.23 1.49
N VAL A 114 8.96 -11.94 2.77
CA VAL A 114 7.86 -11.66 3.71
C VAL A 114 7.04 -10.47 3.20
N ARG A 115 7.69 -9.38 2.77
CA ARG A 115 7.02 -8.21 2.16
C ARG A 115 6.14 -8.60 0.97
N SER A 116 6.66 -9.37 0.01
CA SER A 116 5.92 -9.73 -1.21
C SER A 116 4.68 -10.57 -0.92
N VAL A 117 4.74 -11.45 0.09
CA VAL A 117 3.60 -12.28 0.52
C VAL A 117 2.58 -11.42 1.25
N SER A 118 3.03 -10.53 2.14
CA SER A 118 2.16 -9.62 2.88
C SER A 118 1.44 -8.61 1.97
N GLU A 119 2.13 -7.99 1.01
CA GLU A 119 1.50 -7.10 0.02
C GLU A 119 0.47 -7.84 -0.83
N ALA A 120 0.75 -9.09 -1.21
CA ALA A 120 -0.20 -9.92 -1.95
C ALA A 120 -1.42 -10.28 -1.09
N ALA A 121 -1.21 -10.67 0.17
CA ALA A 121 -2.29 -10.96 1.12
C ALA A 121 -3.17 -9.73 1.36
N GLN A 122 -2.57 -8.56 1.56
CA GLN A 122 -3.29 -7.30 1.78
C GLN A 122 -4.12 -6.89 0.55
N ARG A 123 -3.59 -7.04 -0.67
CA ARG A 123 -4.38 -6.80 -1.89
C ARG A 123 -5.58 -7.75 -2.00
N VAL A 124 -5.43 -9.01 -1.58
CA VAL A 124 -6.52 -9.98 -1.55
C VAL A 124 -7.56 -9.61 -0.48
N LEU A 125 -7.11 -9.13 0.68
CA LEU A 125 -7.98 -8.70 1.77
C LEU A 125 -8.78 -7.45 1.44
N LEU A 126 -8.16 -6.43 0.84
CA LEU A 126 -8.82 -5.17 0.50
C LEU A 126 -9.93 -5.36 -0.55
N ARG A 127 -9.82 -6.36 -1.44
CA ARG A 127 -10.77 -6.63 -2.55
C ARG A 127 -11.15 -5.34 -3.29
N PRO A 128 -10.35 -4.91 -4.28
CA PRO A 128 -10.51 -3.59 -4.90
C PRO A 128 -11.97 -3.30 -5.28
N PRO A 129 -12.56 -2.21 -4.76
CA PRO A 129 -13.94 -1.82 -5.05
C PRO A 129 -14.18 -1.72 -6.55
N PRO A 130 -15.36 -2.16 -7.04
CA PRO A 130 -15.73 -1.92 -8.43
C PRO A 130 -15.87 -0.41 -8.67
N ARG A 131 -15.54 0.04 -9.89
CA ARG A 131 -15.58 1.46 -10.27
C ARG A 131 -16.99 2.08 -10.20
N ARG A 132 -18.03 1.26 -10.09
CA ARG A 132 -19.43 1.68 -9.99
C ARG A 132 -20.20 0.75 -9.05
N VAL A 133 -20.95 1.32 -8.12
CA VAL A 133 -21.81 0.60 -7.16
C VAL A 133 -23.11 1.39 -7.00
N GLY A 134 -24.25 0.80 -7.38
CA GLY A 134 -25.53 1.52 -7.38
C GLY A 134 -25.43 2.83 -8.19
N PRO A 135 -25.88 3.98 -7.64
CA PRO A 135 -25.76 5.29 -8.28
C PRO A 135 -24.41 5.97 -8.04
N LEU A 136 -23.39 5.26 -7.56
CA LEU A 136 -22.09 5.83 -7.20
C LEU A 136 -21.00 5.41 -8.20
N ARG A 137 -20.07 6.34 -8.48
CA ARG A 137 -18.78 6.02 -9.09
C ARG A 137 -17.70 6.08 -8.01
N VAL A 138 -16.79 5.12 -8.03
CA VAL A 138 -15.78 4.95 -6.99
C VAL A 138 -14.40 4.87 -7.62
N ALA A 139 -13.46 5.64 -7.10
CA ALA A 139 -12.04 5.51 -7.38
C ALA A 139 -11.29 5.36 -6.05
N TRP A 140 -10.20 4.60 -6.05
CA TRP A 140 -9.43 4.34 -4.84
C TRP A 140 -7.95 4.25 -5.16
N LEU A 141 -7.12 4.59 -4.19
CA LEU A 141 -5.66 4.49 -4.24
C LEU A 141 -5.16 3.90 -2.93
N TYR A 142 -4.20 2.99 -3.04
CA TYR A 142 -3.44 2.49 -1.91
C TYR A 142 -1.95 2.59 -2.24
N LEU A 143 -1.18 3.30 -1.44
CA LEU A 143 0.27 3.41 -1.56
C LEU A 143 0.90 2.88 -0.28
N ALA A 144 1.72 1.84 -0.41
CA ALA A 144 2.47 1.31 0.71
C ALA A 144 3.72 2.15 0.99
N ALA A 145 4.05 2.37 2.26
CA ALA A 145 5.27 3.04 2.69
C ALA A 145 6.52 2.26 2.23
N GLY A 146 7.60 2.99 1.92
CA GLY A 146 8.80 2.44 1.28
C GLY A 146 9.73 1.63 2.19
N ASP A 147 9.65 1.77 3.51
CA ASP A 147 10.68 1.31 4.45
C ASP A 147 10.63 -0.19 4.78
N GLU A 148 11.81 -0.78 4.95
CA GLU A 148 12.16 -2.22 4.97
C GLU A 148 11.51 -3.10 6.07
N ALA A 149 10.43 -2.63 6.74
CA ALA A 149 9.71 -3.42 7.75
C ALA A 149 8.23 -3.03 7.94
N LYS A 150 7.67 -2.07 7.18
CA LYS A 150 6.31 -1.58 7.41
C LYS A 150 5.34 -2.25 6.42
N ILE A 151 4.48 -3.11 6.95
CA ILE A 151 3.26 -3.58 6.30
C ILE A 151 2.15 -2.70 6.87
N GLY A 152 1.31 -2.14 6.00
CA GLY A 152 0.39 -1.09 6.40
C GLY A 152 -0.88 -1.55 7.08
N GLY A 153 -1.31 -0.75 8.05
CA GLY A 153 -2.59 -0.89 8.77
C GLY A 153 -3.79 -0.30 8.02
N ASP A 154 -3.54 0.53 7.01
CA ASP A 154 -4.56 1.16 6.19
C ASP A 154 -5.50 0.16 5.50
N LEU A 155 -6.80 0.37 5.66
CA LEU A 155 -7.86 -0.45 5.10
C LEU A 155 -8.99 0.38 4.50
N PHE A 156 -9.64 -0.17 3.48
CA PHE A 156 -10.89 0.35 2.95
C PHE A 156 -11.72 -0.76 2.30
N ALA A 157 -13.03 -0.58 2.27
CA ALA A 157 -13.95 -1.49 1.61
C ALA A 157 -15.21 -0.76 1.14
N VAL A 158 -15.84 -1.29 0.10
CA VAL A 158 -17.17 -0.86 -0.35
C VAL A 158 -18.04 -2.09 -0.53
N ALA A 159 -19.25 -2.06 0.03
CA ALA A 159 -20.19 -3.17 -0.02
C ALA A 159 -21.62 -2.67 -0.28
N ARG A 160 -22.46 -3.54 -0.81
CA ARG A 160 -23.90 -3.30 -0.92
C ARG A 160 -24.58 -3.70 0.37
N ALA A 161 -25.46 -2.85 0.90
CA ALA A 161 -26.34 -3.25 1.97
C ALA A 161 -27.40 -4.24 1.47
N ALA A 162 -28.11 -4.92 2.40
CA ALA A 162 -29.28 -5.72 2.05
C ALA A 162 -30.45 -4.87 1.53
N HIS A 163 -30.50 -3.59 1.91
CA HIS A 163 -31.42 -2.59 1.37
C HIS A 163 -30.74 -1.76 0.26
N PRO A 164 -31.48 -0.92 -0.50
CA PRO A 164 -30.93 -0.08 -1.57
C PRO A 164 -29.94 1.01 -1.08
N SER A 165 -28.80 0.62 -0.51
CA SER A 165 -27.75 1.50 0.00
C SER A 165 -26.36 0.92 -0.26
N THR A 166 -25.39 1.80 -0.45
CA THR A 166 -23.97 1.46 -0.55
C THR A 166 -23.27 1.85 0.74
N ARG A 167 -22.54 0.91 1.33
CA ARG A 167 -21.71 1.17 2.50
C ARG A 167 -20.25 1.27 2.11
N ALA A 168 -19.53 2.18 2.74
CA ALA A 168 -18.10 2.32 2.59
C ALA A 168 -17.44 2.32 3.96
N LEU A 169 -16.23 1.79 4.02
CA LEU A 169 -15.35 1.77 5.17
C LEU A 169 -13.99 2.30 4.72
N ILE A 170 -13.38 3.16 5.53
CA ILE A 170 -11.95 3.43 5.51
C ILE A 170 -11.46 3.40 6.96
N GLY A 171 -10.21 3.03 7.17
CA GLY A 171 -9.63 3.00 8.51
C GLY A 171 -8.13 2.80 8.48
N ASP A 172 -7.52 2.97 9.64
CA ASP A 172 -6.12 2.65 9.89
C ASP A 172 -6.01 1.84 11.18
N VAL A 173 -5.29 0.72 11.09
CA VAL A 173 -4.98 -0.18 12.19
C VAL A 173 -3.69 0.28 12.85
N ARG A 174 -3.78 0.70 14.11
CA ARG A 174 -2.60 1.02 14.90
C ARG A 174 -1.85 -0.25 15.26
N GLY A 175 -0.76 -0.49 14.54
CA GLY A 175 0.14 -1.63 14.74
C GLY A 175 1.16 -1.68 13.62
N LYS A 176 2.24 -2.45 13.77
CA LYS A 176 3.23 -2.66 12.70
C LYS A 176 3.44 -4.15 12.45
N GLY A 177 3.61 -4.51 11.18
CA GLY A 177 3.96 -5.88 10.81
C GLY A 177 2.75 -6.80 10.70
N LEU A 178 2.96 -8.10 10.86
CA LEU A 178 1.98 -9.12 10.49
C LEU A 178 0.70 -9.11 11.35
N ALA A 179 0.77 -8.69 12.61
CA ALA A 179 -0.40 -8.60 13.51
C ALA A 179 -1.48 -7.65 12.95
N SER A 180 -1.07 -6.51 12.37
CA SER A 180 -1.98 -5.53 11.76
C SER A 180 -2.82 -6.12 10.61
N ILE A 181 -2.30 -7.13 9.89
CA ILE A 181 -3.06 -7.82 8.83
C ILE A 181 -4.21 -8.63 9.42
N GLY A 182 -3.99 -9.27 10.58
CA GLY A 182 -5.02 -10.03 11.28
C GLY A 182 -6.19 -9.14 11.70
N GLU A 183 -5.87 -8.03 12.37
CA GLU A 183 -6.86 -7.03 12.80
C GLU A 183 -7.61 -6.42 11.61
N ALA A 184 -6.91 -6.02 10.55
CA ALA A 184 -7.53 -5.53 9.33
C ALA A 184 -8.49 -6.58 8.72
N SER A 185 -8.12 -7.86 8.76
CA SER A 185 -8.97 -8.94 8.27
C SER A 185 -10.27 -9.09 9.07
N VAL A 186 -10.19 -8.94 10.40
CA VAL A 186 -11.35 -8.97 11.29
C VAL A 186 -12.29 -7.81 10.99
N VAL A 187 -11.75 -6.58 10.91
CA VAL A 187 -12.55 -5.39 10.59
C VAL A 187 -13.22 -5.51 9.22
N LEU A 188 -12.46 -5.90 8.19
CA LEU A 188 -12.99 -6.07 6.84
C LEU A 188 -14.02 -7.20 6.75
N GLY A 189 -13.83 -8.29 7.51
CA GLY A 189 -14.76 -9.40 7.62
C GLY A 189 -16.07 -8.97 8.28
N ALA A 190 -15.98 -8.35 9.44
CA ALA A 190 -17.13 -7.84 10.20
C ALA A 190 -17.90 -6.78 9.41
N PHE A 191 -17.22 -5.86 8.72
CA PHE A 191 -17.86 -4.88 7.86
C PHE A 191 -18.61 -5.53 6.70
N ARG A 192 -18.01 -6.47 5.98
CA ARG A 192 -18.63 -7.10 4.80
C ARG A 192 -19.83 -7.95 5.17
N GLU A 193 -19.73 -8.70 6.25
CA GLU A 193 -20.86 -9.47 6.79
C GLU A 193 -21.96 -8.51 7.26
N GLY A 194 -21.59 -7.58 8.14
CA GLY A 194 -22.53 -6.70 8.79
C GLY A 194 -23.21 -5.73 7.82
N ALA A 195 -22.55 -5.39 6.71
CA ALA A 195 -23.15 -4.63 5.61
C ALA A 195 -24.45 -5.29 5.12
N HIS A 196 -24.51 -6.62 5.08
CA HIS A 196 -25.70 -7.37 4.69
C HIS A 196 -26.65 -7.68 5.86
N ARG A 197 -26.14 -7.78 7.08
CA ARG A 197 -26.94 -8.19 8.25
C ARG A 197 -27.71 -7.05 8.91
N TYR A 198 -27.06 -5.90 9.11
CA TYR A 198 -27.60 -4.83 9.94
C TYR A 198 -28.26 -3.75 9.08
N ALA A 199 -29.49 -3.35 9.44
CA ALA A 199 -30.21 -2.31 8.71
C ALA A 199 -29.67 -0.91 9.01
N LEU A 200 -29.36 -0.63 10.28
CA LEU A 200 -28.88 0.67 10.75
C LEU A 200 -27.35 0.71 10.79
N LEU A 201 -26.77 1.88 10.49
CA LEU A 201 -25.33 2.09 10.48
C LEU A 201 -24.70 1.98 11.90
N PRO A 202 -25.30 2.52 12.97
CA PRO A 202 -24.77 2.32 14.33
C PRO A 202 -24.71 0.84 14.74
N ASP A 203 -25.73 0.03 14.41
CA ASP A 203 -25.73 -1.40 14.76
C ASP A 203 -24.60 -2.17 14.06
N LEU A 204 -24.32 -1.82 12.80
CA LEU A 204 -23.18 -2.36 12.07
C LEU A 204 -21.87 -2.03 12.79
N VAL A 205 -21.66 -0.76 13.14
CA VAL A 205 -20.40 -0.33 13.75
C VAL A 205 -20.22 -0.91 15.15
N ALA A 206 -21.29 -1.04 15.94
CA ALA A 206 -21.24 -1.75 17.22
C ALA A 206 -20.83 -3.21 17.05
N ALA A 207 -21.38 -3.92 16.05
CA ALA A 207 -20.98 -5.29 15.77
C ALA A 207 -19.53 -5.41 15.27
N MET A 208 -19.02 -4.40 14.55
CA MET A 208 -17.61 -4.32 14.16
C MET A 208 -16.72 -4.14 15.39
N ASP A 209 -17.07 -3.21 16.29
CA ASP A 209 -16.35 -2.96 17.54
C ASP A 209 -16.28 -4.22 18.41
N ASP A 210 -17.41 -4.89 18.62
CA ASP A 210 -17.50 -6.17 19.32
C ASP A 210 -16.59 -7.25 18.70
N SER A 211 -16.48 -7.27 17.37
CA SER A 211 -15.64 -8.25 16.67
C SER A 211 -14.15 -7.95 16.83
N VAL A 212 -13.77 -6.67 16.86
CA VAL A 212 -12.38 -6.27 17.11
C VAL A 212 -12.03 -6.55 18.57
N ALA A 213 -12.86 -6.14 19.52
CA ALA A 213 -12.65 -6.36 20.95
C ALA A 213 -12.41 -7.85 21.27
N ARG A 214 -13.28 -8.75 20.78
CA ARG A 214 -13.09 -10.20 20.95
C ARG A 214 -11.78 -10.71 20.37
N ASN A 215 -11.38 -10.24 19.19
CA ASN A 215 -10.12 -10.65 18.59
C ASN A 215 -8.92 -10.17 19.40
N LEU A 216 -8.97 -8.95 19.95
CA LEU A 216 -7.91 -8.41 20.79
C LEU A 216 -7.76 -9.21 22.09
N GLU A 217 -8.88 -9.61 22.72
CA GLU A 217 -8.86 -10.51 23.87
C GLU A 217 -8.19 -11.86 23.55
N GLU A 218 -8.56 -12.49 22.43
CA GLU A 218 -7.99 -13.79 22.00
C GLU A 218 -6.48 -13.70 21.68
N VAL A 219 -6.03 -12.59 21.08
CA VAL A 219 -4.62 -12.40 20.71
C VAL A 219 -3.75 -12.06 21.93
N ALA A 220 -4.26 -11.23 22.84
CA ALA A 220 -3.54 -10.86 24.07
C ALA A 220 -3.19 -12.07 24.96
N ASP A 221 -4.00 -13.12 24.93
CA ASP A 221 -3.73 -14.39 25.62
C ASP A 221 -2.58 -15.21 24.99
N THR A 222 -2.18 -14.90 23.75
CA THR A 222 -1.21 -15.69 22.97
C THR A 222 0.12 -14.99 22.71
N GLU A 223 0.12 -13.66 22.57
CA GLU A 223 1.33 -12.86 22.33
C GLU A 223 1.58 -11.88 23.48
N HIS A 224 2.80 -11.85 24.03
CA HIS A 224 3.21 -10.87 25.06
C HIS A 224 3.43 -9.45 24.49
N ASP A 225 2.77 -9.09 23.39
CA ASP A 225 2.91 -7.75 22.80
C ASP A 225 1.96 -6.78 23.51
N ALA A 226 2.53 -5.96 24.40
CA ALA A 226 1.79 -4.98 25.21
C ALA A 226 1.47 -3.70 24.41
N GLY A 227 1.23 -3.82 23.10
CA GLY A 227 0.85 -2.71 22.24
C GLY A 227 -0.61 -2.30 22.47
N GLU A 228 -0.92 -1.02 22.32
CA GLU A 228 -2.31 -0.56 22.21
C GLU A 228 -2.80 -0.90 20.79
N HIS A 229 -3.54 -2.00 20.66
CA HIS A 229 -4.15 -2.43 19.40
C HIS A 229 -5.52 -1.79 19.26
N PHE A 230 -5.69 -0.90 18.28
CA PHE A 230 -6.98 -0.31 17.98
C PHE A 230 -7.07 0.09 16.52
N VAL A 231 -8.30 0.28 16.03
CA VAL A 231 -8.53 0.64 14.63
C VAL A 231 -9.32 1.93 14.57
N THR A 232 -8.73 2.96 13.97
CA THR A 232 -9.50 4.15 13.60
C THR A 232 -10.33 3.81 12.37
N ALA A 233 -11.60 4.18 12.34
CA ALA A 233 -12.46 3.88 11.20
C ALA A 233 -13.50 4.96 10.93
N LEU A 234 -13.86 5.14 9.66
CA LEU A 234 -15.01 5.89 9.20
C LEU A 234 -15.88 4.96 8.36
N VAL A 235 -17.14 4.81 8.78
CA VAL A 235 -18.13 3.97 8.08
C VAL A 235 -19.25 4.85 7.56
N LEU A 236 -19.62 4.64 6.30
CA LEU A 236 -20.67 5.38 5.61
C LEU A 236 -21.82 4.45 5.22
N ASP A 237 -23.04 4.99 5.24
CA ASP A 237 -24.21 4.44 4.56
C ASP A 237 -24.73 5.49 3.57
N ILE A 238 -24.79 5.13 2.29
CA ILE A 238 -25.17 6.01 1.19
C ILE A 238 -26.37 5.37 0.48
N PRO A 239 -27.60 5.73 0.87
CA PRO A 239 -28.81 5.27 0.19
C PRO A 239 -28.77 5.55 -1.31
N ASP A 240 -29.36 4.67 -2.12
CA ASP A 240 -29.45 4.82 -3.56
C ASP A 240 -30.43 5.94 -3.93
N ASP A 241 -31.43 6.14 -3.08
CA ASP A 241 -32.44 7.17 -3.18
C ASP A 241 -32.18 8.33 -2.20
N GLY A 242 -32.59 9.53 -2.61
CA GLY A 242 -32.49 10.72 -1.78
C GLY A 242 -31.12 11.43 -1.79
N PRO A 243 -31.07 12.67 -1.29
CA PRO A 243 -29.90 13.54 -1.37
C PRO A 243 -29.05 13.53 -0.08
N HIS A 244 -28.87 12.37 0.56
CA HIS A 244 -28.20 12.28 1.85
C HIS A 244 -27.32 11.03 1.98
N ALA A 245 -26.40 11.09 2.92
CA ALA A 245 -25.63 9.97 3.42
C ALA A 245 -25.49 10.09 4.94
N GLU A 246 -25.12 9.00 5.58
CA GLU A 246 -24.84 8.93 7.01
C GLU A 246 -23.43 8.43 7.24
N MET A 247 -22.80 8.92 8.30
CA MET A 247 -21.47 8.49 8.72
C MET A 247 -21.42 8.18 10.21
N VAL A 248 -20.53 7.27 10.57
CA VAL A 248 -20.07 7.06 11.94
C VAL A 248 -18.56 7.06 11.89
N THR A 249 -17.92 7.88 12.74
CA THR A 249 -16.47 7.90 12.90
C THR A 249 -16.06 7.36 14.26
N CYS A 250 -15.03 6.53 14.23
CA CYS A 250 -14.37 5.86 15.35
C CYS A 250 -12.93 6.40 15.39
N GLY A 251 -12.78 7.67 15.78
CA GLY A 251 -11.48 8.34 15.89
C GLY A 251 -10.75 8.61 14.57
N HIS A 252 -11.41 8.44 13.42
CA HIS A 252 -10.81 8.61 12.10
C HIS A 252 -10.94 10.06 11.59
N PRO A 253 -9.99 10.56 10.77
CA PRO A 253 -10.08 11.89 10.18
C PRO A 253 -11.41 12.15 9.44
N PRO A 254 -11.96 13.39 9.53
CA PRO A 254 -13.22 13.73 8.86
C PRO A 254 -13.06 13.71 7.34
N PRO A 255 -14.04 13.17 6.58
CA PRO A 255 -13.95 13.15 5.13
C PRO A 255 -14.19 14.55 4.53
N LEU A 256 -13.70 14.76 3.31
CA LEU A 256 -13.95 16.01 2.57
C LEU A 256 -15.17 15.85 1.65
N LEU A 257 -16.16 16.71 1.80
CA LEU A 257 -17.23 16.90 0.82
C LEU A 257 -16.80 17.97 -0.18
N VAL A 258 -16.85 17.62 -1.46
CA VAL A 258 -16.57 18.57 -2.55
C VAL A 258 -17.83 18.80 -3.36
N ARG A 259 -18.31 20.05 -3.38
CA ARG A 259 -19.51 20.52 -4.07
C ARG A 259 -19.24 21.83 -4.78
N GLU A 260 -19.46 21.90 -6.10
CA GLU A 260 -19.34 23.15 -6.88
C GLU A 260 -18.05 23.95 -6.57
N HIS A 261 -16.95 23.22 -6.41
CA HIS A 261 -15.58 23.66 -6.11
C HIS A 261 -15.36 24.15 -4.67
N GLN A 262 -16.36 24.06 -3.82
CA GLN A 262 -16.21 24.22 -2.38
C GLN A 262 -15.84 22.89 -1.76
N VAL A 263 -14.82 22.92 -0.90
CA VAL A 263 -14.37 21.78 -0.10
C VAL A 263 -14.77 22.06 1.35
N THR A 264 -15.50 21.12 1.94
CA THR A 264 -15.94 21.20 3.34
C THR A 264 -15.53 19.93 4.06
N GLU A 265 -14.81 20.07 5.18
CA GLU A 265 -14.59 18.97 6.11
C GLU A 265 -15.90 18.62 6.83
N LEU A 266 -16.32 17.37 6.73
CA LEU A 266 -17.50 16.87 7.44
C LEU A 266 -17.09 16.48 8.86
N ALA A 267 -16.97 17.48 9.74
CA ALA A 267 -16.69 17.24 11.14
C ALA A 267 -17.85 16.45 11.80
N PRO A 268 -17.55 15.36 12.54
CA PRO A 268 -18.57 14.61 13.26
C PRO A 268 -19.16 15.45 14.40
N ARG A 269 -20.45 15.29 14.66
CA ARG A 269 -21.08 15.84 15.88
C ARG A 269 -20.63 15.08 17.12
N GLN A 270 -20.39 13.77 16.95
CA GLN A 270 -19.89 12.88 17.98
C GLN A 270 -18.97 11.84 17.33
N SER A 271 -17.72 11.76 17.77
CA SER A 271 -16.84 10.64 17.43
C SER A 271 -16.99 9.54 18.47
N ALA A 272 -17.16 8.31 18.02
CA ALA A 272 -16.95 7.14 18.86
C ALA A 272 -15.45 6.96 19.14
N PRO A 273 -15.07 6.22 20.21
CA PRO A 273 -13.71 5.72 20.36
C PRO A 273 -13.29 4.87 19.14
N PRO A 274 -11.98 4.68 18.92
CA PRO A 274 -11.48 3.67 17.99
C PRO A 274 -12.10 2.29 18.24
N LEU A 275 -12.22 1.49 17.19
CA LEU A 275 -12.74 0.13 17.31
C LEU A 275 -11.81 -0.73 18.18
N GLY A 276 -12.40 -1.56 19.04
CA GLY A 276 -11.71 -2.33 20.07
C GLY A 276 -11.61 -1.59 21.41
N MET A 277 -12.03 -0.32 21.46
CA MET A 277 -12.03 0.50 22.68
C MET A 277 -13.45 0.95 23.08
N GLY A 278 -14.49 0.24 22.63
CA GLY A 278 -15.89 0.57 22.89
C GLY A 278 -16.27 0.71 24.37
N GLU A 279 -15.59 -0.01 25.27
CA GLU A 279 -15.77 0.09 26.73
C GLU A 279 -15.51 1.51 27.28
N LEU A 280 -14.73 2.33 26.55
CA LEU A 280 -14.48 3.73 26.91
C LEU A 280 -15.68 4.65 26.63
N SER A 281 -16.68 4.19 25.87
CA SER A 281 -17.88 4.97 25.56
C SER A 281 -19.03 4.63 26.48
N VAL A 282 -19.52 5.64 27.21
CA VAL A 282 -20.75 5.56 28.02
C VAL A 282 -21.99 6.00 27.24
N LEU A 283 -21.82 6.50 26.01
CA LEU A 283 -22.89 7.04 25.19
C LEU A 283 -23.29 6.05 24.08
N PRO A 284 -24.60 6.00 23.72
CA PRO A 284 -25.04 5.20 22.59
C PRO A 284 -24.43 5.74 21.30
N LEU A 285 -24.04 4.83 20.42
CA LEU A 285 -23.49 5.16 19.12
C LEU A 285 -24.54 5.84 18.24
N ARG A 286 -24.16 6.92 17.55
CA ARG A 286 -25.04 7.70 16.68
C ARG A 286 -24.41 7.93 15.33
N SER A 287 -25.22 7.95 14.28
CA SER A 287 -24.81 8.37 12.94
C SER A 287 -25.05 9.86 12.73
N ASP A 288 -24.14 10.48 11.97
CA ASP A 288 -24.24 11.85 11.51
C ASP A 288 -24.72 11.88 10.07
N ARG A 289 -25.88 12.51 9.85
CA ARG A 289 -26.47 12.67 8.51
C ARG A 289 -26.02 13.96 7.87
N PHE A 290 -25.64 13.88 6.59
CA PHE A 290 -25.23 15.04 5.78
C PHE A 290 -25.83 14.99 4.37
N ALA A 291 -25.89 16.15 3.71
CA ALA A 291 -26.41 16.26 2.36
C ALA A 291 -25.36 15.77 1.34
N PHE A 292 -25.71 14.76 0.55
CA PHE A 292 -24.88 14.19 -0.49
C PHE A 292 -25.72 13.97 -1.75
N THR A 293 -25.53 14.86 -2.71
CA THR A 293 -26.40 15.05 -3.88
C THR A 293 -25.67 14.73 -5.17
N ALA A 294 -26.41 14.57 -6.26
CA ALA A 294 -25.81 14.23 -7.54
C ALA A 294 -24.80 15.29 -8.00
N GLY A 295 -23.60 14.86 -8.38
CA GLY A 295 -22.45 15.70 -8.72
C GLY A 295 -21.50 15.97 -7.55
N ASP A 296 -21.90 15.67 -6.31
CA ASP A 296 -21.02 15.79 -5.16
C ASP A 296 -19.97 14.67 -5.14
N PHE A 297 -18.79 15.00 -4.63
CA PHE A 297 -17.71 14.06 -4.36
C PHE A 297 -17.45 13.97 -2.86
N LEU A 298 -17.17 12.77 -2.39
CA LEU A 298 -16.69 12.51 -1.04
C LEU A 298 -15.27 11.94 -1.14
N VAL A 299 -14.32 12.56 -0.45
CA VAL A 299 -12.93 12.12 -0.37
C VAL A 299 -12.69 11.61 1.04
N LEU A 300 -12.53 10.30 1.15
CA LEU A 300 -12.11 9.62 2.37
C LEU A 300 -10.62 9.34 2.26
N TYR A 301 -9.90 9.48 3.37
CA TYR A 301 -8.46 9.33 3.42
C TYR A 301 -8.00 8.87 4.81
N THR A 302 -6.89 8.13 4.85
CA THR A 302 -6.17 7.82 6.10
C THR A 302 -5.24 8.97 6.49
N ASP A 303 -4.80 8.98 7.75
CA ASP A 303 -3.95 10.03 8.30
C ASP A 303 -2.61 10.15 7.55
N GLY A 304 -2.07 9.06 7.00
CA GLY A 304 -0.88 9.07 6.15
C GLY A 304 -0.93 10.07 4.99
N VAL A 305 -2.12 10.46 4.51
CA VAL A 305 -2.28 11.54 3.52
C VAL A 305 -1.98 12.92 4.09
N ILE A 306 -2.58 13.27 5.23
CA ILE A 306 -2.44 14.60 5.85
C ILE A 306 -1.14 14.71 6.65
N GLU A 307 -0.63 13.59 7.16
CA GLU A 307 0.65 13.50 7.85
C GLU A 307 1.85 13.40 6.90
N ALA A 308 1.61 13.24 5.60
CA ALA A 308 2.65 13.26 4.58
C ALA A 308 3.46 14.56 4.64
N ARG A 309 4.79 14.43 4.72
CA ARG A 309 5.69 15.57 4.95
C ARG A 309 6.43 15.97 3.69
N SER A 310 6.55 17.28 3.49
CA SER A 310 7.49 17.83 2.52
C SER A 310 8.94 17.62 2.96
N PRO A 311 9.94 17.83 2.08
CA PRO A 311 11.36 17.85 2.47
C PRO A 311 11.69 18.88 3.57
N THR A 312 10.84 19.90 3.75
CA THR A 312 10.96 20.89 4.82
C THR A 312 10.18 20.51 6.09
N GLY A 313 9.54 19.33 6.12
CA GLY A 313 8.81 18.79 7.26
C GLY A 313 7.35 19.21 7.38
N ALA A 314 6.82 20.00 6.43
CA ALA A 314 5.45 20.51 6.47
C ALA A 314 4.43 19.45 6.05
N PHE A 315 3.33 19.35 6.80
CA PHE A 315 2.21 18.47 6.50
C PHE A 315 1.52 18.83 5.18
N TYR A 316 0.86 17.85 4.58
CA TYR A 316 0.17 18.01 3.30
C TYR A 316 -1.22 18.63 3.53
N PRO A 317 -1.49 19.85 3.04
CA PRO A 317 -2.76 20.54 3.32
C PRO A 317 -3.85 20.06 2.35
N LEU A 318 -4.33 18.82 2.54
CA LEU A 318 -5.23 18.13 1.60
C LEU A 318 -6.45 18.98 1.19
N ALA A 319 -7.17 19.58 2.15
CA ALA A 319 -8.36 20.37 1.86
C ALA A 319 -8.06 21.59 0.97
N GLU A 320 -6.97 22.31 1.27
CA GLU A 320 -6.52 23.45 0.47
C GLU A 320 -6.09 23.03 -0.94
N ARG A 321 -5.37 21.90 -1.06
CA ARG A 321 -4.93 21.36 -2.35
C ARG A 321 -6.13 20.96 -3.21
N VAL A 322 -7.08 20.22 -2.65
CA VAL A 322 -8.31 19.81 -3.34
C VAL A 322 -9.11 21.02 -3.80
N ALA A 323 -9.21 22.07 -2.97
CA ALA A 323 -9.89 23.31 -3.34
C ALA A 323 -9.17 24.09 -4.44
N SER A 324 -7.83 23.96 -4.54
CA SER A 324 -7.01 24.64 -5.54
C SER A 324 -7.03 24.00 -6.93
N PHE A 325 -7.50 22.75 -7.05
CA PHE A 325 -7.44 22.04 -8.33
C PHE A 325 -8.37 22.68 -9.37
N PRO A 326 -7.84 23.06 -10.55
CA PRO A 326 -8.62 23.75 -11.56
C PRO A 326 -9.68 22.80 -12.12
N SER A 327 -10.95 23.13 -11.90
CA SER A 327 -12.11 22.34 -12.30
C SER A 327 -12.26 21.03 -11.52
N LEU A 328 -13.28 20.93 -10.65
CA LEU A 328 -13.84 19.63 -10.24
C LEU A 328 -14.00 18.77 -11.50
N PRO A 329 -13.31 17.63 -11.60
CA PRO A 329 -12.95 17.18 -12.92
C PRO A 329 -14.18 16.67 -13.66
N ALA A 330 -14.39 17.20 -14.87
CA ALA A 330 -15.27 16.58 -15.87
C ALA A 330 -14.94 15.08 -16.10
N GLY A 331 -13.75 14.62 -15.68
CA GLY A 331 -13.30 13.22 -15.68
C GLY A 331 -13.83 12.34 -14.52
N GLY A 332 -14.52 12.87 -13.51
CA GLY A 332 -15.05 12.10 -12.38
C GLY A 332 -14.00 11.70 -11.33
N PRO A 333 -14.28 10.70 -10.46
CA PRO A 333 -13.51 10.43 -9.24
C PRO A 333 -12.07 10.00 -9.51
N ASP A 334 -11.82 9.26 -10.60
CA ASP A 334 -10.47 8.87 -11.02
C ASP A 334 -9.57 10.08 -11.29
N SER A 335 -10.13 11.11 -11.90
CA SER A 335 -9.36 12.32 -12.21
C SER A 335 -9.00 13.06 -10.94
N LEU A 336 -9.93 13.20 -9.99
CA LEU A 336 -9.65 13.85 -8.70
C LEU A 336 -8.57 13.08 -7.93
N LEU A 337 -8.72 11.75 -7.84
CA LEU A 337 -7.75 10.88 -7.21
C LEU A 337 -6.34 11.01 -7.84
N ASN A 338 -6.26 11.05 -9.16
CA ASN A 338 -4.98 11.23 -9.89
C ASN A 338 -4.36 12.61 -9.70
N HIS A 339 -5.15 13.66 -9.43
CA HIS A 339 -4.61 14.98 -9.07
C HIS A 339 -4.05 14.95 -7.65
N ILE A 340 -4.80 14.41 -6.68
CA ILE A 340 -4.33 14.24 -5.30
C ILE A 340 -3.04 13.44 -5.27
N HIS A 341 -3.00 12.29 -5.96
CA HIS A 341 -1.82 11.43 -6.00
C HIS A 341 -0.57 12.15 -6.54
N ARG A 342 -0.70 12.86 -7.67
CA ARG A 342 0.44 13.57 -8.28
C ARG A 342 0.93 14.72 -7.40
N ASP A 343 0.01 15.48 -6.81
CA ASP A 343 0.35 16.60 -5.94
C ASP A 343 1.00 16.12 -4.64
N LEU A 344 0.48 15.03 -4.06
CA LEU A 344 1.04 14.38 -2.88
C LEU A 344 2.48 13.90 -3.10
N LEU A 345 2.75 13.18 -4.20
CA LEU A 345 4.11 12.74 -4.52
C LEU A 345 5.06 13.92 -4.78
N ALA A 346 4.56 14.99 -5.42
CA ALA A 346 5.35 16.19 -5.63
C ALA A 346 5.66 16.90 -4.30
N HIS A 347 4.69 16.97 -3.38
CA HIS A 347 4.86 17.57 -2.06
C HIS A 347 5.90 16.82 -1.23
N THR A 348 5.88 15.48 -1.24
CA THR A 348 6.80 14.66 -0.44
C THR A 348 8.17 14.41 -1.08
N GLY A 349 8.38 14.84 -2.34
CA GLY A 349 9.61 14.50 -3.08
C GLY A 349 9.71 13.01 -3.45
N GLY A 350 8.58 12.30 -3.49
CA GLY A 350 8.50 10.89 -3.88
C GLY A 350 8.75 9.88 -2.76
N GLN A 351 8.90 10.31 -1.52
CA GLN A 351 9.06 9.42 -0.35
C GLN A 351 7.81 9.48 0.54
N LEU A 352 7.29 8.32 0.94
CA LEU A 352 6.15 8.21 1.85
C LEU A 352 6.62 7.63 3.18
N ASN A 353 6.26 8.30 4.28
CA ASN A 353 6.67 7.91 5.63
C ASN A 353 5.71 6.89 6.26
N ASP A 354 4.46 6.88 5.78
CA ASP A 354 3.38 6.01 6.20
C ASP A 354 2.56 5.51 5.01
N ASP A 355 1.72 4.52 5.27
CA ASP A 355 0.79 4.00 4.27
C ASP A 355 -0.31 5.02 3.98
N ILE A 356 -0.85 4.94 2.77
CA ILE A 356 -1.83 5.89 2.29
C ILE A 356 -2.97 5.14 1.61
N ALA A 357 -4.18 5.31 2.13
CA ALA A 357 -5.42 4.93 1.49
C ALA A 357 -6.26 6.17 1.18
N LEU A 358 -6.78 6.22 -0.04
CA LEU A 358 -7.73 7.24 -0.51
C LEU A 358 -8.90 6.55 -1.20
N LEU A 359 -10.12 6.99 -0.89
CA LEU A 359 -11.35 6.56 -1.53
C LEU A 359 -12.16 7.79 -1.94
N VAL A 360 -12.40 7.93 -3.25
CA VAL A 360 -13.20 9.02 -3.82
C VAL A 360 -14.51 8.46 -4.35
N ILE A 361 -15.62 8.98 -3.83
CA ILE A 361 -16.98 8.55 -4.17
C ILE A 361 -17.71 9.73 -4.83
N GLU A 362 -18.19 9.55 -6.06
CA GLU A 362 -19.03 10.50 -6.77
C GLU A 362 -20.47 10.01 -6.78
N ARG A 363 -21.44 10.88 -6.44
CA ARG A 363 -22.86 10.57 -6.62
C ARG A 363 -23.31 10.92 -8.04
N VAL A 364 -23.73 9.92 -8.80
CA VAL A 364 -24.13 10.11 -10.20
C VAL A 364 -25.60 10.55 -10.28
N PRO A 365 -25.95 11.48 -11.18
CA PRO A 365 -27.35 11.81 -11.45
C PRO A 365 -28.15 10.57 -11.89
N THR A 366 -29.28 10.32 -11.24
CA THR A 366 -30.15 9.14 -11.46
C THR A 366 -30.57 8.96 -12.92
N ARG A 367 -30.61 10.05 -13.72
CA ARG A 367 -30.91 10.01 -15.16
C ARG A 367 -29.92 9.17 -15.99
N HIS A 368 -28.70 8.92 -15.52
CA HIS A 368 -27.69 8.12 -16.24
C HIS A 368 -27.83 6.60 -16.07
N LEU A 369 -28.72 6.12 -15.18
CA LEU A 369 -28.94 4.67 -14.98
C LEU A 369 -29.96 4.07 -15.96
N LEU A 370 -30.83 4.89 -16.56
CA LEU A 370 -31.85 4.45 -17.53
C LEU A 370 -31.33 4.31 -18.98
N ARG A 371 -30.10 4.75 -19.27
CA ARG A 371 -29.57 4.83 -20.65
C ARG A 371 -29.04 3.51 -21.27
N PRO A 372 -28.66 2.44 -20.52
CA PRO A 372 -28.28 1.18 -21.17
C PRO A 372 -29.46 0.36 -21.70
N LEU A 373 -30.68 0.54 -21.16
CA LEU A 373 -31.82 -0.32 -21.49
C LEU A 373 -32.66 0.15 -22.69
N LEU A 374 -32.47 1.38 -23.16
CA LEU A 374 -33.28 1.96 -24.24
C LEU A 374 -32.61 1.96 -25.62
N ASN A 375 -31.38 1.41 -25.74
CA ASN A 375 -30.67 1.28 -27.03
C ASN A 375 -30.80 -0.12 -27.67
N GLY A 376 -31.79 -0.91 -27.27
CA GLY A 376 -32.28 -2.03 -28.07
C GLY A 376 -33.25 -1.49 -29.13
N ARG A 377 -32.78 -1.32 -30.38
CA ARG A 377 -33.64 -0.96 -31.51
C ARG A 377 -34.81 -1.96 -31.64
N PRO A 378 -36.06 -1.52 -31.79
CA PRO A 378 -37.11 -2.41 -32.26
C PRO A 378 -36.88 -2.69 -33.75
N MET A 379 -36.67 -3.96 -34.10
CA MET A 379 -36.80 -4.42 -35.49
C MET A 379 -38.29 -4.39 -35.82
N ALA A 380 -38.73 -3.40 -36.60
CA ALA A 380 -40.04 -3.39 -37.21
C ALA A 380 -39.95 -4.03 -38.61
N ASP A 381 -40.83 -5.01 -38.81
CA ASP A 381 -41.52 -5.43 -40.03
C ASP A 381 -40.83 -5.27 -41.41
N HIS A 382 -40.44 -6.42 -41.96
CA HIS A 382 -40.75 -6.72 -43.35
C HIS A 382 -41.56 -8.02 -43.41
N ALA A 383 -42.79 -7.90 -43.90
CA ALA A 383 -43.74 -8.98 -44.16
C ALA A 383 -43.58 -9.53 -45.58
N ALA A 384 -44.15 -10.74 -45.75
CA ALA A 384 -44.52 -11.45 -46.99
C ALA A 384 -43.40 -12.25 -47.69
N ASP A 385 -43.42 -13.59 -47.59
CA ASP A 385 -44.23 -14.42 -48.49
C ASP A 385 -44.14 -15.94 -48.14
N ALA A 386 -45.22 -16.64 -48.53
CA ALA A 386 -45.37 -18.09 -48.73
C ALA A 386 -45.69 -19.02 -47.52
N TYR A 387 -46.99 -19.22 -47.29
CA TYR A 387 -47.59 -20.55 -47.01
C TYR A 387 -47.74 -21.31 -48.35
N PRO A 388 -47.68 -22.65 -48.41
CA PRO A 388 -48.82 -23.52 -48.03
C PRO A 388 -48.31 -24.79 -47.27
N ASP A 389 -49.03 -25.74 -46.69
CA ASP A 389 -50.44 -26.14 -46.57
C ASP A 389 -50.44 -27.23 -45.46
N GLY A 390 -51.56 -27.46 -44.76
CA GLY A 390 -51.72 -28.68 -43.95
C GLY A 390 -52.55 -28.53 -42.66
N ALA A 391 -53.86 -28.69 -42.81
CA ALA A 391 -54.91 -28.56 -41.80
C ALA A 391 -54.81 -29.52 -40.58
N PRO A 392 -55.51 -29.20 -39.45
CA PRO A 392 -55.51 -29.98 -38.21
C PRO A 392 -56.64 -31.04 -38.19
N PRO A 393 -56.69 -31.88 -37.15
CA PRO A 393 -57.99 -32.08 -36.51
C PRO A 393 -57.98 -32.03 -34.98
N SER A 394 -59.14 -31.58 -34.52
CA SER A 394 -59.64 -31.55 -33.17
C SER A 394 -59.72 -32.93 -32.50
N ARG A 395 -59.64 -32.96 -31.17
CA ARG A 395 -60.68 -33.58 -30.33
C ARG A 395 -60.51 -33.23 -28.85
N ALA A 396 -61.67 -33.14 -28.22
CA ALA A 396 -61.90 -32.72 -26.86
C ALA A 396 -61.96 -33.90 -25.88
N HIS A 397 -62.12 -33.54 -24.60
CA HIS A 397 -62.65 -34.30 -23.45
C HIS A 397 -61.73 -35.22 -22.65
N GLY A 398 -61.71 -34.99 -21.33
CA GLY A 398 -61.35 -36.02 -20.33
C GLY A 398 -61.00 -35.46 -18.96
N ARG A 399 -61.94 -35.55 -18.00
CA ARG A 399 -61.82 -35.24 -16.56
C ARG A 399 -60.98 -36.27 -15.78
N GLY A 400 -60.48 -35.84 -14.61
CA GLY A 400 -60.17 -36.67 -13.42
C GLY A 400 -58.78 -37.30 -13.45
N ILE A 401 -57.97 -37.33 -12.39
CA ILE A 401 -58.15 -37.12 -10.94
C ILE A 401 -56.91 -36.38 -10.43
#